data_AF-U2AYG5-F1
#
_entry.id   AF-U2AYG5-F1
#
_cell.length_a   1.000
_cell.length_b   1.000
_cell.length_c   1.000
_cell.angle_alpha   90.00
_cell.angle_beta   90.00
_cell.angle_gamma   90.00
#
_symmetry.space_group_name_H-M   'P 1'
#
loop_
_entity.id
_entity.type
_entity.pdbx_description
1 polymer ?
#
loop_
_entity_poly.entity_id
_entity_poly.type
_entity_poly.pdbx_seq_one_letter_code
_entity_poly.pdbx_strand_id
1 'polypeptide(L)'
;MSFPAIQNKEPTALDPREEGEALWPERHSAEKLLAIKERNPAVFESLYQQDPKPNEGLMYDEFNCYMDLPSRYYTVAYIDAADSGSDYLCAL
;
A
#
# COMPACT_ATOMS: atom_id res chain seq x y z
N MET A 1 -3.89 7.49 -16.58
CA MET A 1 -4.45 8.30 -15.48
C MET A 1 -5.61 7.52 -14.89
N SER A 2 -5.72 7.44 -13.57
CA SER A 2 -6.74 6.68 -12.85
C SER A 2 -7.59 7.65 -12.01
N PHE A 3 -8.91 7.42 -11.98
CA PHE A 3 -9.85 8.20 -11.19
C PHE A 3 -10.56 7.27 -10.19
N PRO A 4 -10.48 7.55 -8.89
CA PRO A 4 -11.13 6.72 -7.89
C PRO A 4 -12.64 6.87 -7.94
N ALA A 5 -13.37 5.79 -7.61
CA ALA A 5 -14.82 5.79 -7.60
C ALA A 5 -15.42 6.76 -6.58
N ILE A 6 -14.75 7.01 -5.46
CA ILE A 6 -15.00 8.11 -4.52
C ILE A 6 -13.74 8.98 -4.51
N GLN A 7 -13.87 10.30 -4.69
CA GLN A 7 -12.71 11.19 -4.61
C GLN A 7 -12.05 11.13 -3.23
N ASN A 8 -10.73 10.97 -3.20
CA ASN A 8 -9.92 10.89 -1.98
C ASN A 8 -8.69 11.81 -2.03
N LYS A 9 -8.69 12.77 -2.95
CA LYS A 9 -7.64 13.77 -3.16
C LYS A 9 -8.27 15.14 -3.36
N GLU A 10 -7.44 16.17 -3.20
CA GLU A 10 -7.80 17.55 -3.51
C GLU A 10 -8.28 17.70 -4.97
N PRO A 11 -9.30 18.53 -5.24
CA PRO A 11 -9.78 18.79 -6.59
C PRO A 11 -8.69 19.29 -7.52
N THR A 12 -8.68 18.82 -8.75
CA THR A 12 -7.74 19.25 -9.79
C THR A 12 -8.49 19.64 -11.07
N ALA A 13 -7.81 20.29 -12.01
CA ALA A 13 -8.39 20.60 -13.31
C ALA A 13 -8.86 19.35 -14.10
N LEU A 14 -8.29 18.17 -13.80
CA LEU A 14 -8.63 16.91 -14.45
C LEU A 14 -9.74 16.13 -13.72
N ASP A 15 -9.89 16.36 -12.41
CA ASP A 15 -10.96 15.80 -11.59
C ASP A 15 -11.42 16.88 -10.59
N PRO A 16 -12.45 17.66 -10.94
CA PRO A 16 -12.90 18.80 -10.13
C PRO A 16 -13.83 18.40 -8.98
N ARG A 17 -14.09 17.10 -8.81
CA ARG A 17 -14.94 16.58 -7.74
C ARG A 17 -14.34 16.89 -6.36
N GLU A 18 -15.19 17.22 -5.41
CA GLU A 18 -14.81 17.39 -4.00
C GLU A 18 -14.56 16.03 -3.34
N GLU A 19 -13.79 16.01 -2.25
CA GLU A 19 -13.52 14.79 -1.49
C GLU A 19 -14.84 14.13 -1.04
N GLY A 20 -14.99 12.82 -1.28
CA GLY A 20 -16.20 12.07 -0.97
C GLY A 20 -17.21 11.96 -2.13
N GLU A 21 -17.05 12.71 -3.22
CA GLU A 21 -17.97 12.62 -4.36
C GLU A 21 -17.73 11.38 -5.23
N ALA A 22 -18.83 10.75 -5.65
CA ALA A 22 -18.79 9.58 -6.52
C ALA A 22 -18.45 9.94 -7.97
N LEU A 23 -17.69 9.09 -8.67
CA LEU A 23 -17.30 9.31 -10.07
C LEU A 23 -18.49 9.16 -11.02
N TRP A 24 -19.41 8.26 -10.66
CA TRP A 24 -20.58 7.94 -11.47
C TRP A 24 -21.79 7.66 -10.57
N PRO A 25 -22.36 8.69 -9.92
CA PRO A 25 -23.41 8.54 -8.91
C PRO A 25 -24.67 7.82 -9.44
N GLU A 26 -24.98 7.96 -10.73
CA GLU A 26 -26.14 7.33 -11.38
C GLU A 26 -26.03 5.80 -11.42
N ARG A 27 -24.81 5.25 -11.42
CA ARG A 27 -24.56 3.80 -11.45
C ARG A 27 -24.08 3.26 -10.11
N HIS A 28 -23.29 4.07 -9.40
CA HIS A 28 -22.66 3.76 -8.13
C HIS A 28 -22.76 4.96 -7.21
N SER A 29 -23.84 5.03 -6.43
CA SER A 29 -24.01 6.08 -5.43
C SER A 29 -22.90 6.02 -4.37
N ALA A 30 -22.60 7.16 -3.76
CA ALA A 30 -21.58 7.26 -2.70
C ALA A 30 -21.92 6.32 -1.53
N GLU A 31 -23.20 6.24 -1.13
CA GLU A 31 -23.65 5.38 -0.04
C GLU A 31 -23.41 3.89 -0.36
N LYS A 32 -23.67 3.47 -1.60
CA LYS A 32 -23.40 2.10 -2.03
C LYS A 32 -21.91 1.79 -2.00
N LEU A 33 -21.07 2.72 -2.44
CA LEU A 33 -19.62 2.58 -2.44
C LEU A 33 -19.07 2.52 -1.00
N LEU A 34 -19.58 3.36 -0.10
CA LEU A 34 -19.23 3.34 1.33
C LEU A 34 -19.67 2.03 2.00
N ALA A 35 -20.86 1.51 1.71
CA ALA A 35 -21.30 0.21 2.23
C ALA A 35 -20.41 -0.96 1.75
N ILE A 36 -19.87 -0.88 0.53
CA ILE A 36 -18.89 -1.85 0.02
C ILE A 36 -17.57 -1.72 0.78
N LYS A 37 -17.10 -0.48 1.02
CA LYS A 37 -15.90 -0.18 1.81
C LYS A 37 -15.99 -0.76 3.21
N GLU A 38 -17.11 -0.57 3.90
CA GLU A 38 -17.33 -1.13 5.25
C GLU A 38 -17.33 -2.66 5.25
N ARG A 39 -17.97 -3.29 4.25
CA ARG A 39 -18.08 -4.75 4.18
C ARG A 39 -16.76 -5.43 3.82
N ASN A 40 -15.99 -4.85 2.89
CA ASN A 40 -14.71 -5.40 2.46
C ASN A 40 -13.78 -4.29 1.95
N PRO A 41 -12.95 -3.70 2.84
CA PRO A 41 -12.05 -2.61 2.50
C PRO A 41 -11.06 -2.97 1.39
N ALA A 42 -10.47 -4.18 1.42
CA ALA A 42 -9.46 -4.60 0.43
C ALA A 42 -10.04 -4.66 -1.00
N VAL A 43 -11.26 -5.18 -1.14
CA VAL A 43 -11.98 -5.21 -2.42
C VAL A 43 -12.35 -3.79 -2.86
N PHE A 44 -12.75 -2.93 -1.92
CA PHE A 44 -13.06 -1.54 -2.22
C PHE A 44 -11.84 -0.78 -2.77
N GLU A 45 -10.72 -0.81 -2.05
CA GLU A 45 -9.49 -0.12 -2.47
C GLU A 45 -9.00 -0.65 -3.83
N SER A 46 -9.01 -1.97 -4.02
CA SER A 46 -8.54 -2.59 -5.27
C SER A 46 -9.45 -2.30 -6.47
N LEU A 47 -10.75 -2.59 -6.37
CA LEU A 47 -11.66 -2.57 -7.53
C LEU A 47 -12.28 -1.20 -7.80
N TYR A 48 -12.46 -0.36 -6.77
CA TYR A 48 -13.19 0.90 -6.88
C TYR A 48 -12.27 2.11 -6.77
N GLN A 49 -11.27 2.08 -5.90
CA GLN A 49 -10.28 3.16 -5.78
C GLN A 49 -9.10 3.00 -6.75
N GLN A 50 -8.99 1.84 -7.41
CA GLN A 50 -7.87 1.50 -8.30
C GLN A 50 -6.51 1.50 -7.58
N ASP A 51 -6.50 1.12 -6.30
CA ASP A 51 -5.31 0.99 -5.46
C ASP A 51 -5.15 -0.48 -5.01
N PRO A 52 -4.83 -1.41 -5.94
CA PRO A 52 -4.62 -2.80 -5.58
C PRO A 52 -3.33 -2.92 -4.75
N LYS A 53 -3.49 -3.34 -3.50
CA LYS A 53 -2.36 -3.70 -2.62
C LYS A 53 -2.37 -5.21 -2.38
N PRO A 54 -1.21 -5.87 -2.41
CA PRO A 54 -1.14 -7.26 -1.98
C PRO A 54 -1.62 -7.35 -0.52
N ASN A 55 -2.42 -8.38 -0.20
CA ASN A 55 -2.84 -8.65 1.19
C ASN A 55 -1.65 -9.03 2.10
N GLU A 56 -0.49 -9.28 1.50
CA GLU A 56 0.74 -9.70 2.15
C GLU A 56 1.76 -8.58 1.93
N GLY A 57 2.04 -7.84 3.01
CA GLY A 57 2.87 -6.63 2.99
C GLY A 57 4.21 -6.76 3.69
N LEU A 58 4.56 -7.95 4.19
CA LEU A 58 5.85 -8.19 4.83
C LEU A 58 6.50 -9.40 4.18
N MET A 59 7.78 -9.25 3.81
CA MET A 59 8.62 -10.33 3.29
C MET A 59 8.82 -11.45 4.32
N TYR A 60 8.54 -11.17 5.60
CA TYR A 60 8.77 -12.05 6.73
C TYR A 60 7.55 -12.06 7.67
N ASP A 61 7.31 -13.20 8.30
CA ASP A 61 6.47 -13.35 9.49
C ASP A 61 7.25 -12.96 10.77
N GLU A 62 6.67 -13.20 11.95
CA GLU A 62 7.33 -12.95 13.24
C GLU A 62 8.66 -13.73 13.36
N PHE A 63 9.74 -13.01 13.68
CA PHE A 63 11.07 -13.61 13.77
C PHE A 63 11.20 -14.50 15.01
N ASN A 64 11.73 -15.71 14.83
CA ASN A 64 12.12 -16.57 15.95
C ASN A 64 13.37 -16.01 16.64
N CYS A 65 13.26 -15.77 17.95
CA CYS A 65 14.39 -15.37 18.79
C CYS A 65 15.10 -16.62 19.36
N TYR A 66 16.43 -16.63 19.31
CA TYR A 66 17.23 -17.64 20.02
C TYR A 66 17.60 -17.11 21.41
N MET A 67 17.46 -17.96 22.43
CA MET A 67 17.92 -17.65 23.79
C MET A 67 19.41 -17.96 23.98
N ASP A 68 19.94 -18.89 23.19
CA ASP A 68 21.33 -19.33 23.22
C ASP A 68 21.99 -19.17 21.84
N LEU A 69 23.24 -18.71 21.81
CA LEU A 69 23.99 -18.50 20.57
C LEU A 69 24.49 -19.84 19.99
N PRO A 70 24.28 -20.15 18.69
CA PRO A 70 24.77 -21.38 18.09
C PRO A 70 26.30 -21.40 17.96
N SER A 71 26.91 -22.59 18.01
CA SER A 71 28.36 -22.81 18.10
C SER A 71 29.16 -22.57 16.79
N ARG A 72 28.68 -21.73 15.87
CA ARG A 72 29.33 -21.46 14.58
C ARG A 72 29.88 -20.04 14.53
N TYR A 73 31.17 -19.92 14.24
CA TYR A 73 31.87 -18.63 14.13
C TYR A 73 32.36 -18.44 12.69
N TYR A 74 31.62 -17.66 11.92
CA TYR A 74 32.08 -17.12 10.63
C TYR A 74 31.84 -15.62 10.65
N THR A 75 32.83 -14.85 10.22
CA THR A 75 32.65 -13.42 9.95
C THR A 75 32.16 -13.28 8.52
N VAL A 76 30.98 -12.70 8.34
CA VAL A 76 30.40 -12.40 7.04
C VAL A 76 30.11 -10.91 7.00
N ALA A 77 30.33 -10.29 5.84
CA ALA A 77 29.94 -8.91 5.58
C ALA A 77 28.96 -8.90 4.40
N TYR A 78 27.86 -8.18 4.54
CA TYR A 78 26.90 -7.93 3.46
C TYR A 78 26.91 -6.44 3.17
N ILE A 79 27.17 -6.07 1.92
CA ILE A 79 27.23 -4.68 1.48
C ILE A 79 26.22 -4.50 0.35
N ASP A 80 25.23 -3.66 0.61
CA ASP A 80 24.27 -3.17 -0.37
C ASP A 80 24.65 -1.74 -0.76
N ALA A 81 25.17 -1.61 -1.98
CA ALA A 81 25.71 -0.36 -2.48
C ALA A 81 24.60 0.47 -3.15
N ALA A 82 24.32 1.65 -2.61
CA ALA A 82 23.42 2.61 -3.22
C ALA A 82 24.04 3.19 -4.50
N ASP A 83 23.23 3.36 -5.55
CA ASP A 83 23.67 3.80 -6.88
C ASP A 83 23.01 5.12 -7.35
N SER A 84 21.80 5.42 -6.88
CA SER A 84 20.96 6.50 -7.39
C SER A 84 21.02 7.79 -6.57
N GLY A 85 21.60 7.74 -5.37
CA GLY A 85 21.74 8.87 -4.44
C GLY A 85 20.44 9.26 -3.71
N SER A 86 19.34 8.56 -3.99
CA SER A 86 18.07 8.69 -3.26
C SER A 86 17.90 7.62 -2.17
N ASP A 87 18.74 6.59 -2.22
CA ASP A 87 18.82 5.46 -1.33
C ASP A 87 20.12 5.48 -0.50
N TYR A 88 20.12 4.76 0.62
CA TYR A 88 21.23 4.73 1.56
C TYR A 88 22.06 3.46 1.39
N LEU A 89 23.39 3.59 1.41
CA LEU A 89 24.29 2.45 1.54
C LEU A 89 24.01 1.70 2.84
N CYS A 90 23.95 0.37 2.77
CA CYS A 90 23.77 -0.51 3.93
C CYS A 90 24.92 -1.52 4.00
N ALA A 91 25.56 -1.64 5.16
CA ALA A 91 26.62 -2.61 5.40
C ALA A 91 26.43 -3.26 6.78
N LEU A 92 26.34 -4.60 6.79
CA LEU A 92 26.12 -5.45 7.97
C LEU A 92 27.28 -6.43 8.15
#